data_AF-A0A7C0Y658-F1
#
_entry.id   AF-A0A7C0Y658-F1
#
_cell.length_a   1.000
_cell.length_b   1.000
_cell.length_c   1.000
_cell.angle_alpha   90.00
_cell.angle_beta   90.00
_cell.angle_gamma   90.00
#
_symmetry.space_group_name_H-M   'P 1'
#
loop_
_entity.id
_entity.type
_entity.pdbx_description
1 polymer ?
#
loop_
_entity_poly.entity_id
_entity_poly.type
_entity_poly.pdbx_seq_one_letter_code
_entity_poly.pdbx_strand_id
1 'polypeptide(L)'
;MGVMYKHLILLDKPAGITSRNAVEIVKNAVGAKKAGHAGTLDINVSGVLIIALDEARKAMPVLMNLDKAYIGVMHIHSDKEREVIEKYASTFVGEIEQLPPKKSAVARVIRKRRVYEFKILGMKGRDVEFFVKCQAGTYIRKLIHDLGQKMGCGAHMKRLRRVAVNGFKIEETVSMEDVKKGKGIIKLEDVAERLNVNMVFVDKNIAYKIKNGMPIYIDKVKIKRYSKENKYTFIYDSSGIIALGIIKSNKLLPDRVFNV
;
A
#
# COMPACT_ATOMS: atom_id res chain seq x y z
N MET A 1 14.59 11.64 -22.94
CA MET A 1 14.01 10.65 -22.01
C MET A 1 12.66 10.22 -22.58
N GLY A 2 12.50 8.92 -22.88
CA GLY A 2 11.24 8.38 -23.40
C GLY A 2 10.09 8.61 -22.42
N VAL A 3 8.88 8.79 -22.93
CA VAL A 3 7.76 9.26 -22.11
C VAL A 3 7.33 8.18 -21.10
N MET A 4 7.40 8.52 -19.81
CA MET A 4 7.14 7.60 -18.70
C MET A 4 5.64 7.48 -18.37
N TYR A 5 4.84 6.84 -19.23
CA TYR A 5 3.38 6.82 -18.99
C TYR A 5 2.92 5.91 -17.84
N LYS A 6 3.46 4.69 -17.69
CA LYS A 6 2.98 3.66 -16.73
C LYS A 6 4.05 3.19 -15.73
N HIS A 7 4.64 4.12 -14.99
CA HIS A 7 5.72 3.80 -14.04
C HIS A 7 5.38 4.16 -12.60
N LEU A 8 6.09 3.51 -11.67
CA LEU A 8 6.06 3.80 -10.25
C LEU A 8 7.49 4.04 -9.73
N ILE A 9 7.58 4.70 -8.58
CA ILE A 9 8.78 4.80 -7.76
C ILE A 9 8.51 4.09 -6.44
N LEU A 10 9.46 3.25 -6.03
CA LEU A 10 9.53 2.71 -4.67
C LEU A 10 10.46 3.62 -3.86
N LEU A 11 9.89 4.61 -3.18
CA LEU A 11 10.67 5.58 -2.43
C LEU A 11 10.91 5.11 -1.00
N ASP A 12 12.13 5.22 -0.49
CA ASP A 12 12.38 5.27 0.95
C ASP A 12 12.07 6.68 1.44
N LYS A 13 10.84 6.92 1.91
CA LYS A 13 10.46 8.26 2.35
C LYS A 13 11.28 8.61 3.61
N PRO A 14 12.03 9.72 3.63
CA PRO A 14 12.68 10.17 4.86
C PRO A 14 11.63 10.65 5.88
N ALA A 15 11.97 10.59 7.17
CA ALA A 15 11.17 11.26 8.20
C ALA A 15 11.31 12.80 8.07
N GLY A 16 10.40 13.55 8.68
CA GLY A 16 10.40 15.02 8.68
C GLY A 16 9.65 15.67 7.52
N ILE A 17 9.18 14.90 6.53
CA ILE A 17 8.37 15.40 5.42
C ILE A 17 7.03 14.68 5.30
N THR A 18 6.01 15.38 4.84
CA THR A 18 4.71 14.75 4.54
C THR A 18 4.83 13.85 3.30
N SER A 19 3.96 12.83 3.19
CA SER A 19 3.89 12.01 1.98
C SER A 19 3.50 12.82 0.73
N ARG A 20 2.74 13.91 0.89
CA ARG A 20 2.38 14.83 -0.20
C ARG A 20 3.60 15.58 -0.72
N ASN A 21 4.44 16.11 0.18
CA ASN A 21 5.68 16.79 -0.22
C ASN A 21 6.64 15.82 -0.90
N ALA A 22 6.72 14.58 -0.40
CA ALA A 22 7.52 13.54 -1.03
C ALA A 22 7.08 13.26 -2.49
N VAL A 23 5.76 13.15 -2.73
CA VAL A 23 5.21 12.99 -4.10
C VAL A 23 5.55 14.17 -4.99
N GLU A 24 5.44 15.40 -4.48
CA GLU A 24 5.74 16.60 -5.27
C GLU A 24 7.22 16.65 -5.69
N ILE A 25 8.14 16.35 -4.76
CA ILE A 25 9.58 16.26 -5.04
C ILE A 25 9.85 15.20 -6.11
N VAL A 26 9.30 13.98 -5.96
CA VAL A 26 9.49 12.90 -6.93
C VAL A 26 8.92 13.27 -8.30
N LYS A 27 7.69 13.81 -8.35
CA LYS A 27 7.03 14.24 -9.59
C LYS A 27 7.91 15.21 -10.38
N ASN A 28 8.43 16.22 -9.70
CA ASN A 28 9.25 17.25 -10.33
C ASN A 28 10.62 16.70 -10.75
N ALA A 29 11.24 15.85 -9.92
CA ALA A 29 12.54 15.24 -10.21
C ALA A 29 12.52 14.36 -11.48
N VAL A 30 11.41 13.65 -11.73
CA VAL A 30 11.28 12.75 -12.89
C VAL A 30 10.53 13.38 -14.08
N GLY A 31 10.12 14.65 -13.96
CA GLY A 31 9.37 15.36 -15.00
C GLY A 31 7.97 14.79 -15.30
N ALA A 32 7.34 14.12 -14.33
CA ALA A 32 5.99 13.58 -14.50
C ALA A 32 4.94 14.68 -14.47
N LYS A 33 3.85 14.54 -15.24
CA LYS A 33 2.76 15.54 -15.25
C LYS A 33 1.89 15.42 -13.99
N LYS A 34 1.66 14.19 -13.53
CA LYS A 34 0.83 13.88 -12.35
C LYS A 34 1.47 12.76 -11.54
N ALA A 35 1.36 12.81 -10.21
CA ALA A 35 1.83 11.73 -9.33
C ALA A 35 0.88 11.54 -8.14
N GLY A 36 0.91 10.35 -7.53
CA GLY A 36 0.13 10.04 -6.32
C GLY A 36 0.69 8.83 -5.57
N HIS A 37 0.50 8.75 -4.26
CA HIS A 37 1.08 7.68 -3.44
C HIS A 37 0.05 6.64 -2.95
N ALA A 38 0.49 5.40 -2.75
CA ALA A 38 -0.36 4.28 -2.32
C ALA A 38 -0.38 4.08 -0.79
N GLY A 39 -0.87 5.10 -0.09
CA GLY A 39 -1.04 5.07 1.37
C GLY A 39 -0.09 6.00 2.12
N THR A 40 -0.68 6.92 2.89
CA THR A 40 0.01 7.98 3.62
C THR A 40 0.90 7.42 4.73
N LEU A 41 2.14 7.92 4.80
CA LEU A 41 2.99 7.89 5.97
C LEU A 41 2.92 9.27 6.65
N ASP A 42 2.75 9.31 7.97
CA ASP A 42 2.80 10.57 8.71
C ASP A 42 4.19 11.20 8.62
N ILE A 43 4.30 12.47 9.01
CA ILE A 43 5.51 13.28 8.84
C ILE A 43 6.77 12.60 9.40
N ASN A 44 6.69 12.03 10.61
CA ASN A 44 7.82 11.39 11.30
C ASN A 44 7.97 9.89 10.99
N VAL A 45 7.16 9.35 10.07
CA VAL A 45 7.24 7.95 9.67
C VAL A 45 8.05 7.86 8.38
N SER A 46 9.06 6.98 8.36
CA SER A 46 9.91 6.73 7.19
C SER A 46 9.57 5.40 6.51
N GLY A 47 10.24 5.11 5.39
CA GLY A 47 10.21 3.80 4.75
C GLY A 47 9.40 3.77 3.46
N VAL A 48 9.04 2.56 3.04
CA VAL A 48 8.51 2.27 1.69
C VAL A 48 7.29 3.12 1.37
N LEU A 49 7.36 3.97 0.35
CA LEU A 49 6.25 4.72 -0.22
C LEU A 49 6.18 4.48 -1.72
N ILE A 50 5.15 3.75 -2.16
CA ILE A 50 4.88 3.55 -3.58
C ILE A 50 4.26 4.83 -4.15
N ILE A 51 4.91 5.42 -5.16
CA ILE A 51 4.44 6.60 -5.88
C ILE A 51 4.16 6.21 -7.32
N ALA A 52 2.91 6.32 -7.76
CA ALA A 52 2.51 6.07 -9.14
C ALA A 52 2.56 7.38 -9.95
N LEU A 53 3.15 7.30 -11.15
CA LEU A 53 3.34 8.43 -12.06
C LEU A 53 2.31 8.36 -13.20
N ASP A 54 1.81 9.52 -13.61
CA ASP A 54 0.96 9.74 -14.78
C ASP A 54 -0.22 8.76 -14.89
N GLU A 55 -0.15 7.80 -15.82
CA GLU A 55 -1.19 6.82 -16.09
C GLU A 55 -1.19 5.69 -15.04
N ALA A 56 -0.04 5.37 -14.43
CA ALA A 56 0.04 4.36 -13.38
C ALA A 56 -0.84 4.70 -12.16
N ARG A 57 -1.18 5.98 -11.95
CA ARG A 57 -2.14 6.39 -10.91
C ARG A 57 -3.53 5.77 -11.09
N LYS A 58 -3.89 5.30 -12.29
CA LYS A 58 -5.14 4.57 -12.52
C LYS A 58 -5.14 3.21 -11.79
N ALA A 59 -3.99 2.67 -11.42
CA ALA A 59 -3.88 1.46 -10.60
C ALA A 59 -4.03 1.71 -9.08
N MET A 60 -4.21 2.96 -8.64
CA MET A 60 -4.27 3.31 -7.22
C MET A 60 -5.33 2.52 -6.40
N PRO A 61 -6.52 2.17 -6.94
CA PRO A 61 -7.48 1.33 -6.22
C PRO A 61 -6.92 -0.05 -5.80
N VAL A 62 -5.96 -0.59 -6.55
CA VAL A 62 -5.24 -1.82 -6.19
C VAL A 62 -4.15 -1.49 -5.18
N LEU A 63 -3.26 -0.55 -5.52
CA LEU A 63 -2.05 -0.25 -4.75
C LEU A 63 -2.34 0.21 -3.31
N MET A 64 -3.41 0.98 -3.11
CA MET A 64 -3.80 1.48 -1.78
C MET A 64 -4.25 0.36 -0.84
N ASN A 65 -4.80 -0.74 -1.38
CA ASN A 65 -5.33 -1.85 -0.60
C ASN A 65 -4.30 -2.95 -0.30
N LEU A 66 -3.06 -2.78 -0.76
CA LEU A 66 -1.97 -3.71 -0.45
C LEU A 66 -1.68 -3.76 1.05
N ASP A 67 -1.40 -4.93 1.59
CA ASP A 67 -0.98 -5.09 2.98
C ASP A 67 0.33 -4.36 3.27
N LYS A 68 0.56 -4.03 4.53
CA LYS A 68 1.68 -3.18 4.96
C LYS A 68 2.39 -3.83 6.13
N ALA A 69 3.72 -3.72 6.17
CA ALA A 69 4.53 -4.18 7.30
C ALA A 69 5.37 -3.04 7.87
N TYR A 70 5.49 -2.99 9.18
CA TYR A 70 6.16 -1.93 9.93
C TYR A 70 7.08 -2.49 10.98
N ILE A 71 8.18 -1.78 11.22
CA ILE A 71 8.97 -1.88 12.44
C ILE A 71 8.82 -0.57 13.20
N GLY A 72 8.69 -0.64 14.52
CA GLY A 72 8.53 0.55 15.34
C GLY A 72 9.09 0.38 16.74
N VAL A 73 9.08 1.50 17.45
CA VAL A 73 9.36 1.56 18.89
C VAL A 73 8.15 2.19 19.54
N MET A 74 7.58 1.49 20.52
CA MET A 74 6.59 2.06 21.43
C MET A 74 7.24 2.34 22.78
N HIS A 75 6.71 3.30 23.51
CA HIS A 75 7.08 3.59 24.88
C HIS A 75 5.89 3.32 25.79
N ILE A 76 6.04 2.41 26.74
CA ILE A 76 5.05 2.07 27.76
C ILE A 76 5.17 3.03 28.95
N HIS A 77 4.07 3.38 29.61
CA HIS A 77 4.12 4.42 30.68
C HIS A 77 4.41 3.87 32.07
N SER A 78 4.36 2.55 32.27
CA SER A 78 4.86 1.86 33.47
C SER A 78 5.57 0.56 33.10
N ASP A 79 6.41 0.07 33.99
CA ASP A 79 7.23 -1.11 33.74
C ASP A 79 6.37 -2.37 33.59
N LYS A 80 6.72 -3.17 32.58
CA LYS A 80 6.11 -4.46 32.28
C LYS A 80 7.19 -5.40 31.76
N GLU A 81 7.13 -6.66 32.16
CA GLU A 81 7.99 -7.70 31.61
C GLU A 81 7.66 -7.96 30.13
N ARG A 82 8.68 -8.34 29.35
CA ARG A 82 8.56 -8.55 27.90
C ARG A 82 7.49 -9.60 27.58
N GLU A 83 7.47 -10.69 28.34
CA GLU A 83 6.58 -11.84 28.21
C GLU A 83 5.12 -11.40 28.35
N VAL A 84 4.85 -10.48 29.28
CA VAL A 84 3.53 -9.89 29.47
C VAL A 84 3.13 -9.09 28.23
N ILE A 85 4.02 -8.26 27.71
CA ILE A 85 3.77 -7.43 26.53
C ILE A 85 3.50 -8.32 25.30
N GLU A 86 4.28 -9.38 25.10
CA GLU A 86 4.09 -10.37 24.04
C GLU A 86 2.74 -11.06 24.14
N LYS A 87 2.35 -11.49 25.35
CA LYS A 87 1.03 -12.08 25.62
C LYS A 87 -0.08 -11.12 25.19
N TYR A 88 -0.03 -9.85 25.58
CA TYR A 88 -1.07 -8.89 25.18
C TYR A 88 -1.02 -8.56 23.69
N ALA A 89 0.16 -8.41 23.08
CA ALA A 89 0.31 -8.16 21.65
C ALA A 89 -0.30 -9.28 20.80
N SER A 90 -0.15 -10.54 21.22
CA SER A 90 -0.75 -11.69 20.52
C SER A 90 -2.28 -11.60 20.42
N THR A 91 -2.95 -10.98 21.42
CA THR A 91 -4.40 -10.78 21.40
C THR A 91 -4.88 -9.77 20.36
N PHE A 92 -3.98 -9.02 19.74
CA PHE A 92 -4.30 -8.10 18.64
C PHE A 92 -4.07 -8.75 17.26
N VAL A 93 -3.53 -9.97 17.19
CA VAL A 93 -3.43 -10.72 15.94
C VAL A 93 -4.80 -11.29 15.57
N GLY A 94 -5.22 -11.07 14.33
CA GLY A 94 -6.58 -11.38 13.87
C GLY A 94 -7.36 -10.11 13.51
N GLU A 95 -8.69 -10.21 13.58
CA GLU A 95 -9.57 -9.08 13.33
C GLU A 95 -9.64 -8.17 14.57
N ILE A 96 -9.43 -6.89 14.37
CA ILE A 96 -9.50 -5.84 15.39
C ILE A 96 -10.43 -4.73 14.93
N GLU A 97 -11.02 -4.02 15.88
CA GLU A 97 -11.80 -2.82 15.61
C GLU A 97 -10.97 -1.56 15.90
N GLN A 98 -10.98 -0.62 14.96
CA GLN A 98 -10.33 0.67 15.14
C GLN A 98 -11.29 1.81 14.84
N LEU A 99 -11.30 2.79 15.73
CA LEU A 99 -11.81 4.12 15.44
C LEU A 99 -10.63 4.97 14.93
N PRO A 100 -10.65 5.49 13.69
CA PRO A 100 -9.62 6.38 13.19
C PRO A 100 -9.34 7.57 14.14
N PRO A 101 -8.09 8.05 14.21
CA PRO A 101 -7.75 9.22 15.02
C PRO A 101 -8.46 10.48 14.49
N LYS A 102 -8.61 11.51 15.35
CA LYS A 102 -9.22 12.79 14.96
C LYS A 102 -8.57 13.39 13.70
N LYS A 103 -7.23 13.37 13.64
CA LYS A 103 -6.45 13.75 12.46
C LYS A 103 -6.28 12.54 11.55
N SER A 104 -7.23 12.30 10.65
CA SER A 104 -7.14 11.25 9.63
C SER A 104 -7.79 11.68 8.32
N ALA A 105 -7.40 11.03 7.21
CA ALA A 105 -7.94 11.32 5.88
C ALA A 105 -9.30 10.63 5.61
N VAL A 106 -9.89 9.95 6.60
CA VAL A 106 -11.12 9.15 6.45
C VAL A 106 -12.12 9.48 7.54
N ALA A 107 -13.41 9.25 7.27
CA ALA A 107 -14.47 9.42 8.26
C ALA A 107 -14.22 8.61 9.54
N ARG A 108 -14.46 9.23 10.69
CA ARG A 108 -14.20 8.66 12.02
C ARG A 108 -15.35 7.76 12.47
N VAL A 109 -15.39 6.55 11.92
CA VAL A 109 -16.33 5.47 12.25
C VAL A 109 -15.56 4.21 12.61
N ILE A 110 -16.15 3.32 13.42
CA ILE A 110 -15.53 2.03 13.77
C ILE A 110 -15.36 1.20 12.49
N ARG A 111 -14.18 0.60 12.33
CA ARG A 111 -13.84 -0.23 11.18
C ARG A 111 -13.06 -1.45 11.63
N LYS A 112 -13.39 -2.59 11.03
CA LYS A 112 -12.62 -3.83 11.19
C LYS A 112 -11.34 -3.75 10.35
N ARG A 113 -10.23 -4.19 10.94
CA ARG A 113 -8.92 -4.32 10.30
C ARG A 113 -8.30 -5.63 10.73
N ARG A 114 -7.48 -6.22 9.88
CA ARG A 114 -6.74 -7.44 10.23
C ARG A 114 -5.29 -7.15 10.52
N VAL A 115 -4.80 -7.63 11.66
CA VAL A 115 -3.37 -7.74 11.96
C VAL A 115 -2.99 -9.18 11.68
N TYR A 116 -2.05 -9.38 10.76
CA TYR A 116 -1.57 -10.70 10.38
C TYR A 116 -0.48 -11.19 11.32
N GLU A 117 0.33 -10.27 11.84
CA GLU A 117 1.48 -10.58 12.69
C GLU A 117 1.78 -9.40 13.59
N PHE A 118 2.08 -9.66 14.86
CA PHE A 118 2.54 -8.66 15.82
C PHE A 118 3.57 -9.32 16.74
N LYS A 119 4.85 -8.94 16.57
CA LYS A 119 5.99 -9.50 17.31
C LYS A 119 6.69 -8.42 18.11
N ILE A 120 7.13 -8.76 19.32
CA ILE A 120 8.07 -7.96 20.08
C ILE A 120 9.48 -8.43 19.72
N LEU A 121 10.30 -7.50 19.25
CA LEU A 121 11.66 -7.79 18.77
C LEU A 121 12.67 -7.68 19.91
N GLY A 122 12.50 -6.68 20.77
CA GLY A 122 13.36 -6.40 21.90
C GLY A 122 12.81 -5.26 22.76
N MET A 123 13.47 -4.99 23.88
CA MET A 123 13.06 -3.96 24.82
C MET A 123 14.28 -3.39 25.53
N LYS A 124 14.31 -2.07 25.72
CA LYS A 124 15.32 -1.36 26.52
C LYS A 124 14.61 -0.42 27.49
N GLY A 125 14.55 -0.80 28.76
CA GLY A 125 13.69 -0.11 29.73
C GLY A 125 12.25 -0.11 29.21
N ARG A 126 11.61 1.06 29.13
CA ARG A 126 10.22 1.20 28.66
C ARG A 126 10.06 1.34 27.15
N ASP A 127 11.16 1.34 26.40
CA ASP A 127 11.11 1.38 24.93
C ASP A 127 11.09 -0.05 24.39
N VAL A 128 10.01 -0.40 23.69
CA VAL A 128 9.76 -1.75 23.17
C VAL A 128 9.77 -1.71 21.65
N GLU A 129 10.67 -2.48 21.04
CA GLU A 129 10.76 -2.65 19.60
C GLU A 129 9.79 -3.72 19.13
N PHE A 130 9.08 -3.44 18.04
CA PHE A 130 8.07 -4.36 17.51
C PHE A 130 8.06 -4.42 16.00
N PHE A 131 7.53 -5.53 15.49
CA PHE A 131 7.16 -5.74 14.09
C PHE A 131 5.65 -5.97 13.99
N VAL A 132 5.00 -5.33 13.02
CA VAL A 132 3.58 -5.54 12.70
C VAL A 132 3.38 -5.70 11.20
N LYS A 133 2.71 -6.77 10.79
CA LYS A 133 2.14 -6.93 9.44
C LYS A 133 0.62 -6.81 9.53
N CYS A 134 0.03 -5.92 8.74
CA CYS A 134 -1.40 -5.59 8.85
C CYS A 134 -2.04 -5.24 7.52
N GLN A 135 -3.37 -5.33 7.49
CA GLN A 135 -4.20 -4.91 6.38
C GLN A 135 -4.03 -3.40 6.12
N ALA A 136 -4.19 -3.00 4.86
CA ALA A 136 -4.24 -1.58 4.49
C ALA A 136 -5.22 -0.77 5.34
N GLY A 137 -4.81 0.44 5.72
CA GLY A 137 -5.63 1.35 6.52
C GLY A 137 -5.72 1.00 8.01
N THR A 138 -4.84 0.12 8.52
CA THR A 138 -4.63 -0.08 9.96
C THR A 138 -3.82 1.09 10.53
N TYR A 139 -4.30 1.69 11.62
CA TYR A 139 -3.63 2.78 12.31
C TYR A 139 -2.69 2.24 13.38
N ILE A 140 -1.39 2.16 13.10
CA ILE A 140 -0.40 1.61 14.04
C ILE A 140 -0.35 2.40 15.35
N ARG A 141 -0.43 3.74 15.31
CA ARG A 141 -0.51 4.56 16.54
C ARG A 141 -1.67 4.16 17.45
N LYS A 142 -2.83 3.87 16.86
CA LYS A 142 -4.04 3.46 17.61
C LYS A 142 -3.87 2.04 18.15
N LEU A 143 -3.31 1.13 17.35
CA LEU A 143 -2.95 -0.22 17.79
C LEU A 143 -2.05 -0.19 19.05
N ILE A 144 -0.99 0.62 19.03
CA ILE A 144 -0.09 0.77 20.18
C ILE A 144 -0.80 1.39 21.39
N HIS A 145 -1.60 2.44 21.18
CA HIS A 145 -2.39 3.03 22.25
C HIS A 145 -3.32 2.00 22.90
N ASP A 146 -4.04 1.23 22.11
CA ASP A 146 -5.02 0.26 22.60
C ASP A 146 -4.36 -0.94 23.28
N LEU A 147 -3.19 -1.37 22.80
CA LEU A 147 -2.33 -2.32 23.50
C LEU A 147 -1.97 -1.79 24.90
N GLY A 148 -1.50 -0.54 24.99
CA GLY A 148 -1.18 0.09 26.26
C GLY A 148 -2.37 0.17 27.23
N GLN A 149 -3.56 0.51 26.72
CA GLN A 149 -4.80 0.51 27.51
C GLN A 149 -5.14 -0.89 28.01
N LYS A 150 -5.05 -1.91 27.15
CA LYS A 150 -5.35 -3.30 27.50
C LYS A 150 -4.37 -3.86 28.55
N MET A 151 -3.11 -3.41 28.52
CA MET A 151 -2.10 -3.75 29.53
C MET A 151 -2.26 -2.98 30.85
N GLY A 152 -3.13 -1.96 30.91
CA GLY A 152 -3.33 -1.09 32.06
C GLY A 152 -2.18 -0.13 32.36
N CYS A 153 -1.16 -0.06 31.49
CA CYS A 153 0.01 0.80 31.69
C CYS A 153 0.02 2.03 30.78
N GLY A 154 -0.81 2.06 29.73
CA GLY A 154 -0.68 3.06 28.66
C GLY A 154 0.56 2.84 27.80
N ALA A 155 0.49 3.29 26.55
CA ALA A 155 1.62 3.26 25.63
C ALA A 155 1.43 4.28 24.51
N HIS A 156 2.54 4.74 23.93
CA HIS A 156 2.51 5.57 22.73
C HIS A 156 3.60 5.18 21.75
N MET A 157 3.37 5.49 20.47
CA MET A 157 4.33 5.21 19.40
C MET A 157 5.43 6.28 19.39
N LYS A 158 6.69 5.87 19.56
CA LYS A 158 7.88 6.74 19.55
C LYS A 158 8.49 6.84 18.14
N ARG A 159 8.64 5.70 17.46
CA ARG A 159 9.18 5.63 16.10
C ARG A 159 8.42 4.60 15.28
N LEU A 160 8.28 4.86 13.99
CA LEU A 160 7.68 3.92 13.05
C LEU A 160 8.36 4.03 11.69
N ARG A 161 8.62 2.88 11.08
CA ARG A 161 9.15 2.75 9.73
C ARG A 161 8.37 1.68 8.99
N ARG A 162 7.88 2.01 7.80
CA ARG A 162 7.25 1.02 6.92
C ARG A 162 8.32 0.25 6.17
N VAL A 163 8.47 -1.03 6.48
CA VAL A 163 9.53 -1.88 5.90
C VAL A 163 9.06 -2.64 4.67
N ALA A 164 7.74 -2.79 4.47
CA ALA A 164 7.20 -3.35 3.25
C ALA A 164 5.79 -2.87 2.91
N VAL A 165 5.47 -2.93 1.62
CA VAL A 165 4.11 -2.86 1.08
C VAL A 165 3.88 -4.13 0.25
N ASN A 166 3.10 -5.05 0.76
CA ASN A 166 2.95 -6.40 0.23
C ASN A 166 4.33 -7.04 -0.05
N GLY A 167 4.62 -7.40 -1.31
CA GLY A 167 5.91 -7.96 -1.72
C GLY A 167 7.02 -6.94 -2.01
N PHE A 168 6.78 -5.63 -1.85
CA PHE A 168 7.77 -4.58 -2.10
C PHE A 168 8.46 -4.19 -0.78
N LYS A 169 9.72 -4.58 -0.63
CA LYS A 169 10.47 -4.38 0.62
C LYS A 169 11.36 -3.15 0.56
N ILE A 170 11.89 -2.75 1.72
CA ILE A 170 12.72 -1.56 1.86
C ILE A 170 14.04 -1.66 1.09
N GLU A 171 14.57 -2.86 0.89
CA GLU A 171 15.82 -3.09 0.14
C GLU A 171 15.67 -2.76 -1.36
N GLU A 172 14.44 -2.73 -1.87
CA GLU A 172 14.13 -2.38 -3.27
C GLU A 172 13.85 -0.89 -3.46
N THR A 173 13.86 -0.11 -2.38
CA THR A 173 13.54 1.30 -2.43
C THR A 173 14.76 2.16 -2.75
N VAL A 174 14.50 3.33 -3.31
CA VAL A 174 15.53 4.34 -3.61
C VAL A 174 15.37 5.56 -2.71
N SER A 175 16.49 6.23 -2.44
CA SER A 175 16.52 7.50 -1.73
C SER A 175 15.96 8.64 -2.59
N MET A 176 15.64 9.78 -1.96
CA MET A 176 15.26 11.00 -2.70
C MET A 176 16.36 11.47 -3.65
N GLU A 177 17.63 11.30 -3.29
CA GLU A 177 18.77 11.69 -4.12
C GLU A 177 18.91 10.77 -5.33
N ASP A 178 18.69 9.47 -5.15
CA ASP A 178 18.68 8.50 -6.24
C ASP A 178 17.54 8.75 -7.23
N VAL A 179 16.35 9.15 -6.75
CA VAL A 179 15.24 9.56 -7.62
C VAL A 179 15.62 10.76 -8.49
N LYS A 180 16.31 11.77 -7.92
CA LYS A 180 16.82 12.92 -8.69
C LYS A 180 17.85 12.53 -9.75
N LYS A 181 18.52 11.40 -9.55
CA LYS A 181 19.44 10.77 -10.53
C LYS A 181 18.73 9.82 -11.49
N GLY A 182 17.39 9.78 -11.50
CA GLY A 182 16.59 8.95 -12.41
C GLY A 182 16.51 7.47 -12.04
N LYS A 183 16.82 7.08 -10.80
CA LYS A 183 16.78 5.68 -10.35
C LYS A 183 15.43 5.30 -9.73
N GLY A 184 15.20 3.99 -9.59
CA GLY A 184 14.06 3.42 -8.85
C GLY A 184 12.73 3.44 -9.60
N ILE A 185 12.78 3.67 -10.91
CA ILE A 185 11.63 3.60 -11.81
C ILE A 185 11.33 2.14 -12.12
N ILE A 186 10.10 1.72 -11.83
CA ILE A 186 9.60 0.36 -12.13
C ILE A 186 8.33 0.46 -12.99
N LYS A 187 8.10 -0.51 -13.88
CA LYS A 187 6.89 -0.55 -14.70
C LYS A 187 5.70 -1.05 -13.90
N LEU A 188 4.51 -0.57 -14.23
CA LEU A 188 3.28 -1.06 -13.62
C LEU A 188 3.02 -2.54 -13.92
N GLU A 189 3.42 -3.01 -15.10
CA GLU A 189 3.35 -4.41 -15.49
C GLU A 189 4.16 -5.31 -14.53
N ASP A 190 5.40 -4.94 -14.22
CA ASP A 190 6.26 -5.69 -13.29
C ASP A 190 5.68 -5.69 -11.87
N VAL A 191 5.09 -4.56 -11.46
CA VAL A 191 4.35 -4.46 -10.19
C VAL A 191 3.16 -5.41 -10.19
N ALA A 192 2.34 -5.38 -11.23
CA ALA A 192 1.12 -6.17 -11.30
C ALA A 192 1.41 -7.68 -11.26
N GLU A 193 2.43 -8.16 -11.98
CA GLU A 193 2.82 -9.58 -12.01
C GLU A 193 3.18 -10.12 -10.61
N ARG A 194 3.84 -9.29 -9.79
CA ARG A 194 4.22 -9.60 -8.40
C ARG A 194 3.04 -9.59 -7.42
N LEU A 195 1.90 -9.04 -7.81
CA LEU A 195 0.72 -8.94 -6.97
C LEU A 195 -0.24 -10.12 -7.20
N ASN A 196 -0.89 -10.59 -6.14
CA ASN A 196 -1.99 -11.54 -6.28
C ASN A 196 -3.29 -10.81 -6.72
N VAL A 197 -3.34 -10.37 -7.98
CA VAL A 197 -4.46 -9.61 -8.57
C VAL A 197 -5.05 -10.34 -9.76
N ASN A 198 -6.31 -10.06 -10.10
CA ASN A 198 -6.93 -10.65 -11.28
C ASN A 198 -6.30 -10.08 -12.56
N MET A 199 -6.12 -10.93 -13.57
CA MET A 199 -5.48 -10.59 -14.83
C MET A 199 -6.17 -11.28 -15.99
N VAL A 200 -6.48 -10.50 -17.03
CA VAL A 200 -7.08 -10.98 -18.27
C VAL A 200 -6.35 -10.40 -19.48
N PHE A 201 -6.31 -11.18 -20.56
CA PHE A 201 -5.74 -10.80 -21.85
C PHE A 201 -6.87 -10.73 -22.88
N VAL A 202 -6.81 -9.72 -23.73
CA VAL A 202 -7.79 -9.46 -24.78
C VAL A 202 -7.12 -9.25 -26.12
N ASP A 203 -7.84 -9.55 -27.20
CA ASP A 203 -7.41 -9.21 -28.55
C ASP A 203 -7.60 -7.71 -28.85
N LYS A 204 -7.13 -7.28 -30.04
CA LYS A 204 -7.19 -5.88 -30.48
C LYS A 204 -8.62 -5.34 -30.62
N ASN A 205 -9.58 -6.16 -31.04
CA ASN A 205 -10.98 -5.75 -31.23
C ASN A 205 -11.65 -5.52 -29.86
N ILE A 206 -11.46 -6.44 -28.92
CA ILE A 206 -11.95 -6.31 -27.56
C ILE A 206 -11.25 -5.15 -26.83
N ALA A 207 -9.95 -4.98 -27.03
CA ALA A 207 -9.21 -3.83 -26.48
C ALA A 207 -9.81 -2.50 -26.94
N TYR A 208 -10.17 -2.36 -28.23
CA TYR A 208 -10.84 -1.16 -28.74
C TYR A 208 -12.18 -0.92 -28.04
N LYS A 209 -13.01 -1.95 -27.88
CA LYS A 209 -14.29 -1.86 -27.16
C LYS A 209 -14.12 -1.44 -25.69
N ILE A 210 -13.14 -2.02 -25.00
CA ILE A 210 -12.81 -1.70 -23.61
C ILE A 210 -12.32 -0.25 -23.47
N LYS A 211 -11.49 0.23 -24.40
CA LYS A 211 -11.01 1.62 -24.42
C LYS A 211 -12.16 2.63 -24.56
N ASN A 212 -13.25 2.23 -25.22
CA ASN A 212 -14.50 2.99 -25.33
C ASN A 212 -15.50 2.70 -24.18
N GLY A 213 -15.08 2.00 -23.13
CA GLY A 213 -15.90 1.75 -21.93
C GLY A 213 -16.91 0.62 -22.05
N MET A 214 -16.89 -0.16 -23.14
CA MET A 214 -17.88 -1.23 -23.35
C MET A 214 -17.63 -2.43 -22.42
N PRO A 215 -18.66 -2.92 -21.70
CA PRO A 215 -18.61 -4.20 -21.00
C PRO A 215 -18.34 -5.39 -21.92
N ILE A 216 -17.50 -6.32 -21.48
CA ILE A 216 -17.16 -7.54 -22.24
C ILE A 216 -17.59 -8.76 -21.45
N TYR A 217 -18.17 -9.76 -22.10
CA TYR A 217 -18.46 -11.03 -21.45
C TYR A 217 -17.17 -11.81 -21.18
N ILE A 218 -17.06 -12.47 -20.02
CA ILE A 218 -15.79 -13.05 -19.57
C ILE A 218 -15.35 -14.26 -20.42
N ASP A 219 -16.29 -14.95 -21.06
CA ASP A 219 -16.04 -16.05 -22.02
C ASP A 219 -15.28 -15.57 -23.27
N LYS A 220 -15.32 -14.27 -23.56
CA LYS A 220 -14.61 -13.64 -24.69
C LYS A 220 -13.19 -13.18 -24.34
N VAL A 221 -12.72 -13.35 -23.10
CA VAL A 221 -11.37 -12.92 -22.69
C VAL A 221 -10.55 -14.10 -22.19
N LYS A 222 -9.22 -14.02 -22.32
CA LYS A 222 -8.31 -15.03 -21.78
C LYS A 222 -7.96 -14.69 -20.35
N ILE A 223 -8.48 -15.44 -19.38
CA ILE A 223 -8.15 -15.27 -17.96
C ILE A 223 -6.77 -15.86 -17.68
N LYS A 224 -5.81 -15.05 -17.20
CA LYS A 224 -4.50 -15.52 -16.73
C LYS A 224 -4.52 -15.83 -15.23
N ARG A 225 -5.16 -14.98 -14.43
CA ARG A 225 -5.26 -15.13 -12.96
C ARG A 225 -6.62 -14.62 -12.50
N TYR A 226 -7.30 -15.38 -11.63
CA TYR A 226 -8.57 -14.96 -11.07
C TYR A 226 -8.77 -15.50 -9.65
N SER A 227 -9.22 -14.63 -8.76
CA SER A 227 -9.76 -14.93 -7.45
C SER A 227 -10.98 -14.05 -7.19
N LYS A 228 -12.01 -14.63 -6.56
CA LYS A 228 -13.22 -13.90 -6.14
C LYS A 228 -12.93 -12.87 -5.03
N GLU A 229 -11.81 -13.02 -4.31
CA GLU A 229 -11.38 -12.09 -3.26
C GLU A 229 -10.84 -10.78 -3.85
N ASN A 230 -10.40 -10.81 -5.11
CA ASN A 230 -9.85 -9.66 -5.80
C ASN A 230 -10.94 -8.87 -6.51
N LYS A 231 -11.20 -7.65 -6.02
CA LYS A 231 -12.18 -6.75 -6.63
C LYS A 231 -11.78 -6.27 -8.03
N TYR A 232 -10.50 -5.99 -8.23
CA TYR A 232 -10.00 -5.35 -9.45
C TYR A 232 -9.25 -6.33 -10.34
N THR A 233 -9.37 -6.13 -11.65
CA THR A 233 -8.77 -6.94 -12.70
C THR A 233 -7.94 -6.06 -13.63
N PHE A 234 -6.66 -6.36 -13.78
CA PHE A 234 -5.84 -5.75 -14.83
C PHE A 234 -6.15 -6.39 -16.18
N ILE A 235 -6.34 -5.54 -17.18
CA ILE A 235 -6.70 -5.93 -18.54
C ILE A 235 -5.51 -5.61 -19.44
N TYR A 236 -5.02 -6.63 -20.14
CA TYR A 236 -3.86 -6.58 -21.02
C TYR A 236 -4.26 -6.80 -22.47
N ASP A 237 -3.62 -6.07 -23.38
CA ASP A 237 -3.50 -6.47 -24.78
C ASP A 237 -2.04 -6.84 -25.11
N SER A 238 -1.68 -6.97 -26.39
CA SER A 238 -0.31 -7.26 -26.82
C SER A 238 0.71 -6.17 -26.48
N SER A 239 0.28 -4.96 -26.15
CA SER A 239 1.12 -3.81 -25.79
C SER A 239 1.31 -3.63 -24.28
N GLY A 240 0.57 -4.38 -23.46
CA GLY A 240 0.64 -4.32 -21.99
C GLY A 240 -0.69 -3.92 -21.35
N ILE A 241 -0.64 -3.29 -20.18
CA ILE A 241 -1.86 -2.90 -19.45
C ILE A 241 -2.60 -1.78 -20.21
N ILE A 242 -3.87 -2.02 -20.50
CA ILE A 242 -4.76 -1.04 -21.16
C ILE A 242 -5.88 -0.53 -20.26
N ALA A 243 -6.28 -1.30 -19.25
CA ALA A 243 -7.39 -0.92 -18.36
C ALA A 243 -7.30 -1.63 -17.00
N LEU A 244 -7.91 -1.01 -16.00
CA LEU A 244 -8.38 -1.65 -14.79
C LEU A 244 -9.89 -1.87 -14.93
N GLY A 245 -10.38 -3.04 -14.57
CA GLY A 245 -11.79 -3.38 -14.61
C GLY A 245 -12.25 -4.16 -13.39
N ILE A 246 -13.54 -4.47 -13.37
CA ILE A 246 -14.21 -5.24 -12.31
C ILE A 246 -15.01 -6.35 -12.99
N ILE A 247 -14.85 -7.58 -12.51
CA ILE A 247 -15.66 -8.72 -12.97
C ILE A 247 -16.91 -8.80 -12.09
N LYS A 248 -18.10 -8.69 -12.70
CA LYS A 248 -19.40 -8.80 -12.02
C LYS A 248 -20.40 -9.51 -12.92
N SER A 249 -21.15 -10.47 -12.37
CA SER A 249 -22.26 -11.16 -13.07
C SER A 249 -21.90 -11.59 -14.49
N ASN A 250 -20.73 -12.24 -14.64
CA ASN A 250 -20.17 -12.75 -15.90
C ASN A 250 -19.65 -11.70 -16.91
N LYS A 251 -19.59 -10.42 -16.53
CA LYS A 251 -19.05 -9.35 -17.37
C LYS A 251 -17.81 -8.73 -16.74
N LEU A 252 -16.83 -8.43 -17.58
CA LEU A 252 -15.71 -7.55 -17.31
C LEU A 252 -16.14 -6.11 -17.63
N LEU A 253 -16.25 -5.29 -16.60
CA LEU A 253 -16.63 -3.88 -16.68
C LEU A 253 -15.35 -3.03 -16.64
N PRO A 254 -15.05 -2.22 -17.68
CA PRO A 254 -13.97 -1.24 -17.61
C PRO A 254 -14.23 -0.21 -16.51
N ASP A 255 -13.26 0.02 -15.61
CA ASP A 255 -13.33 1.03 -14.54
C ASP A 255 -12.41 2.22 -14.87
N ARG A 256 -11.16 1.94 -15.27
CA ARG A 256 -10.15 2.95 -15.61
C ARG A 256 -9.36 2.52 -16.83
N VAL A 257 -9.59 3.16 -17.96
CA VAL A 257 -8.83 2.95 -19.20
C VAL A 257 -7.54 3.76 -19.12
N PHE A 258 -6.38 3.13 -19.39
CA PHE A 258 -5.08 3.80 -19.45
C PHE A 258 -4.92 4.45 -20.82
N ASN A 259 -4.43 5.68 -20.84
CA ASN A 259 -4.05 6.34 -22.08
C ASN A 259 -2.71 5.72 -22.51
N VAL A 260 -2.69 5.19 -23.72
CA VAL A 260 -1.53 4.53 -24.32
C VAL A 260 -1.12 5.33 -25.54
#